data_AF-A0A2N5I8D9-F1
#
_entry.id   AF-A0A2N5I8D9-F1
#
_cell.length_a   1.000
_cell.length_b   1.000
_cell.length_c   1.000
_cell.angle_alpha   90.00
_cell.angle_beta   90.00
_cell.angle_gamma   90.00
#
_symmetry.space_group_name_H-M   'P 1'
#
loop_
_entity.id
_entity.type
_entity.pdbx_description
1 polymer ?
#
loop_
_entity_poly.entity_id
_entity_poly.type
_entity_poly.pdbx_seq_one_letter_code
_entity_poly.pdbx_strand_id
1 'polypeptide(L)'
;MNKTRNIAKQLQKDNRIDTIAWKEGKIVHVVSGDKKGKFSFQRNGNFLDEYGQKWKIDGDDQVLDKTIKSDHSIVYGNYPDALARLYSAFYSHTGNFLVVNAKPGYEFIGKGSPKHVGGASHGSLHKQDTHFPMIVTGTKLEPKHLRMVDLKDWILKILDK
;
A
#
# COMPACT_ATOMS: atom_id res chain seq x y z
N MET A 1 7.64 25.56 6.23
CA MET A 1 7.45 24.11 6.43
C MET A 1 6.34 23.64 5.48
N ASN A 2 6.55 22.54 4.73
CA ASN A 2 5.62 22.08 3.68
C ASN A 2 4.20 21.79 4.23
N LYS A 3 3.15 22.35 3.61
CA LYS A 3 1.74 22.26 4.04
C LYS A 3 1.31 20.81 4.31
N THR A 4 1.71 19.87 3.45
CA THR A 4 1.39 18.45 3.57
C THR A 4 1.96 17.82 4.85
N ARG A 5 3.19 18.20 5.24
CA ARG A 5 3.80 17.70 6.47
C ARG A 5 3.08 18.21 7.72
N ASN A 6 2.59 19.45 7.70
CA ASN A 6 1.82 19.99 8.82
C ASN A 6 0.49 19.23 8.99
N ILE A 7 -0.20 18.92 7.89
CA ILE A 7 -1.43 18.12 7.92
C ILE A 7 -1.11 16.70 8.42
N ALA A 8 -0.06 16.05 7.91
CA ALA A 8 0.35 14.74 8.39
C ALA A 8 0.62 14.72 9.91
N LYS A 9 1.31 15.74 10.45
CA LYS A 9 1.52 15.87 11.89
C LYS A 9 0.24 16.10 12.70
N GLN A 10 -0.77 16.75 12.12
CA GLN A 10 -2.07 16.90 12.78
C GLN A 10 -2.82 15.57 12.81
N LEU A 11 -2.86 14.87 11.69
CA LEU A 11 -3.52 13.56 11.58
C LEU A 11 -2.87 12.49 12.46
N GLN A 12 -1.55 12.52 12.62
CA GLN A 12 -0.82 11.58 13.47
C GLN A 12 -1.22 11.65 14.96
N LYS A 13 -1.92 12.71 15.39
CA LYS A 13 -2.44 12.82 16.77
C LYS A 13 -3.72 12.04 16.99
N ASP A 14 -4.40 11.62 15.92
CA ASP A 14 -5.65 10.88 15.98
C ASP A 14 -5.35 9.38 16.05
N ASN A 15 -5.75 8.75 17.15
CA ASN A 15 -5.50 7.33 17.42
C ASN A 15 -6.27 6.36 16.51
N ARG A 16 -7.06 6.86 15.54
CA ARG A 16 -7.79 6.08 14.55
C ARG A 16 -7.05 5.99 13.22
N ILE A 17 -5.98 6.77 13.05
CA ILE A 17 -5.15 6.77 11.86
C ILE A 17 -4.08 5.69 11.99
N ASP A 18 -3.93 4.88 10.96
CA ASP A 18 -2.97 3.78 10.92
C ASP A 18 -1.65 4.21 10.30
N THR A 19 -1.69 4.67 9.05
CA THR A 19 -0.53 5.18 8.33
C THR A 19 -0.86 6.45 7.56
N ILE A 20 0.14 7.30 7.40
CA ILE A 20 0.04 8.55 6.64
C ILE A 20 1.22 8.61 5.70
N ALA A 21 0.94 8.81 4.41
CA ALA A 21 1.96 8.88 3.37
C ALA A 21 1.86 10.17 2.55
N TRP A 22 3.00 10.62 2.04
CA TRP A 22 3.08 11.73 1.09
C TRP A 22 4.31 11.59 0.20
N LYS A 23 4.31 12.25 -0.96
CA LYS A 23 5.44 12.25 -1.89
C LYS A 23 6.19 13.59 -1.85
N GLU A 24 7.52 13.51 -1.89
CA GLU A 24 8.42 14.64 -2.11
C GLU A 24 9.41 14.32 -3.22
N GLY A 25 9.28 15.04 -4.34
CA GLY A 25 10.00 14.69 -5.56
C GLY A 25 9.65 13.27 -6.01
N LYS A 26 10.65 12.38 -5.94
CA LYS A 26 10.51 10.95 -6.30
C LYS A 26 10.29 10.02 -5.09
N ILE A 27 10.48 10.54 -3.88
CA ILE A 27 10.47 9.75 -2.64
C ILE A 27 9.08 9.79 -2.03
N VAL A 28 8.56 8.62 -1.69
CA VAL A 28 7.36 8.49 -0.86
C VAL A 28 7.81 8.35 0.59
N HIS A 29 7.25 9.18 1.46
CA HIS A 29 7.43 9.12 2.90
C HIS A 29 6.19 8.53 3.55
N VAL A 30 6.38 7.74 4.60
CA VAL A 30 5.31 7.13 5.39
C VAL A 30 5.63 7.27 6.87
N VAL A 31 4.62 7.55 7.67
CA VAL A 31 4.67 7.51 9.12
C VAL A 31 3.49 6.69 9.65
N SER A 32 3.67 6.07 10.81
CA SER A 32 2.58 5.41 11.52
C SER A 32 1.83 6.41 12.40
N GLY A 33 0.53 6.18 12.61
CA GLY A 33 -0.26 6.88 13.62
C GLY A 33 0.06 6.43 15.05
N ASP A 34 0.58 5.21 15.22
CA ASP A 34 0.85 4.60 16.54
C ASP A 34 2.32 4.53 16.90
N LYS A 35 3.15 4.17 15.93
CA LYS A 35 4.57 3.94 16.14
C LYS A 35 5.37 5.21 15.88
N LYS A 36 6.34 5.49 16.74
CA LYS A 36 7.37 6.48 16.42
C LYS A 36 8.26 5.89 15.33
N GLY A 37 8.41 6.61 14.23
CA GLY A 37 9.22 6.15 13.11
C GLY A 37 8.84 6.88 11.84
N LYS A 38 9.80 7.01 10.93
CA LYS A 38 9.55 7.47 9.57
C LYS A 38 10.19 6.47 8.64
N PHE A 39 9.45 6.11 7.62
CA PHE A 39 9.87 5.26 6.54
C PHE A 39 9.85 6.07 5.24
N SER A 40 10.74 5.75 4.31
CA SER A 40 10.66 6.29 2.96
C SER A 40 11.17 5.31 1.93
N PHE A 41 10.66 5.47 0.70
CA PHE A 41 11.02 4.59 -0.38
C PHE A 41 10.86 5.24 -1.76
N GLN A 42 11.52 4.68 -2.75
CA GLN A 42 11.36 4.99 -4.17
C GLN A 42 11.75 3.77 -5.02
N ARG A 43 11.38 3.76 -6.31
CA ARG A 43 11.79 2.70 -7.25
C ARG A 43 13.30 2.66 -7.49
N ASN A 44 13.75 1.54 -8.04
CA ASN A 44 15.11 1.31 -8.55
C ASN A 44 16.18 1.35 -7.45
N GLY A 45 16.02 0.50 -6.44
CA GLY A 45 17.06 0.23 -5.44
C GLY A 45 17.46 -1.24 -5.38
N ASN A 46 18.09 -1.63 -4.28
CA ASN A 46 18.71 -2.94 -4.11
C ASN A 46 17.83 -3.95 -3.37
N PHE A 47 16.70 -3.51 -2.79
CA PHE A 47 15.77 -4.40 -2.10
C PHE A 47 14.75 -4.95 -3.08
N LEU A 48 14.44 -6.24 -2.98
CA LEU A 48 13.52 -6.93 -3.88
C LEU A 48 12.32 -7.42 -3.10
N ASP A 49 11.11 -7.04 -3.50
CA ASP A 49 9.90 -7.61 -2.88
C ASP A 49 9.49 -8.96 -3.48
N GLU A 50 8.51 -9.61 -2.83
CA GLU A 50 7.98 -10.92 -3.22
C GLU A 50 7.40 -10.98 -4.65
N TYR A 51 7.19 -9.82 -5.29
CA TYR A 51 6.72 -9.71 -6.67
C TYR A 51 7.82 -9.28 -7.65
N GLY A 52 9.08 -9.29 -7.20
CA GLY A 52 10.25 -8.96 -8.02
C GLY A 52 10.43 -7.46 -8.27
N GLN A 53 9.76 -6.59 -7.52
CA GLN A 53 9.91 -5.14 -7.67
C GLN A 53 11.10 -4.63 -6.85
N LYS A 54 11.87 -3.72 -7.45
CA LYS A 54 13.09 -3.16 -6.85
C LYS A 54 12.84 -1.82 -6.16
N TRP A 55 13.23 -1.74 -4.90
CA TRP A 55 13.00 -0.58 -4.05
C TRP A 55 14.29 -0.07 -3.41
N LYS A 56 14.45 1.25 -3.37
CA LYS A 56 15.36 1.92 -2.44
C LYS A 56 14.51 2.32 -1.24
N ILE A 57 14.90 1.87 -0.05
CA ILE A 57 14.18 2.12 1.19
C ILE A 57 15.12 2.76 2.23
N ASP A 58 14.55 3.54 3.15
CA ASP A 58 15.28 4.21 4.23
C ASP A 58 14.35 4.42 5.44
N GLY A 59 14.92 4.37 6.64
CA GLY A 59 14.19 4.54 7.90
C GLY A 59 13.58 3.26 8.47
N ASP A 60 12.55 3.42 9.30
CA ASP A 60 11.95 2.33 10.10
C ASP A 60 11.08 1.41 9.24
N ASP A 61 11.48 0.14 9.13
CA ASP A 61 10.80 -0.84 8.32
C ASP A 61 9.44 -1.28 8.90
N GLN A 62 9.25 -1.20 10.22
CA GLN A 62 8.03 -1.61 10.92
C GLN A 62 6.83 -0.70 10.67
N VAL A 63 7.03 0.49 10.10
CA VAL A 63 5.95 1.45 9.75
C VAL A 63 4.96 0.84 8.75
N LEU A 64 5.44 -0.03 7.87
CA LEU A 64 4.61 -0.74 6.88
C LEU A 64 4.65 -2.25 7.12
N ASP A 65 4.75 -2.66 8.39
CA ASP A 65 4.65 -4.06 8.83
C ASP A 65 5.29 -5.06 7.86
N LYS A 66 6.57 -4.82 7.54
CA LYS A 66 7.36 -5.61 6.60
C LYS A 66 8.63 -6.08 7.28
N THR A 67 9.13 -7.21 6.82
CA THR A 67 10.40 -7.77 7.26
C THR A 67 11.40 -7.73 6.11
N ILE A 68 12.60 -7.27 6.39
CA ILE A 68 13.74 -7.32 5.47
C ILE A 68 14.60 -8.53 5.86
N LYS A 69 14.81 -9.46 4.93
CA LYS A 69 15.71 -10.60 5.15
C LYS A 69 17.17 -10.22 4.88
N SER A 70 18.09 -11.10 5.29
CA SER A 70 19.54 -10.92 5.10
C SER A 70 19.97 -10.80 3.64
N ASP A 71 19.18 -11.33 2.70
CA ASP A 71 19.41 -11.24 1.25
C ASP A 71 18.79 -9.99 0.60
N HIS A 72 18.36 -9.01 1.41
CA HIS A 72 17.62 -7.81 0.98
C HIS A 72 16.25 -8.09 0.36
N SER A 73 15.68 -9.29 0.54
CA SER A 73 14.28 -9.54 0.16
C SER A 73 13.32 -8.92 1.17
N ILE A 74 12.22 -8.36 0.66
CA ILE A 74 11.12 -7.76 1.43
C ILE A 74 9.96 -8.74 1.48
N VAL A 75 9.47 -9.03 2.68
CA VAL A 75 8.23 -9.78 2.92
C VAL A 75 7.21 -8.86 3.59
N TYR A 76 6.00 -8.78 3.04
CA TYR A 76 4.92 -7.96 3.58
C TYR A 76 4.12 -8.72 4.63
N GLY A 77 3.74 -8.02 5.71
CA GLY A 77 2.84 -8.51 6.75
C GLY A 77 1.40 -8.07 6.52
N ASN A 78 0.88 -7.21 7.38
CA ASN A 78 -0.53 -6.77 7.34
C ASN A 78 -0.87 -5.86 6.16
N TYR A 79 0.11 -5.37 5.42
CA TYR A 79 -0.09 -4.51 4.25
C TYR A 79 0.49 -5.15 2.97
N PRO A 80 -0.25 -6.05 2.30
CA PRO A 80 0.25 -6.71 1.09
C PRO A 80 0.56 -5.70 -0.01
N ASP A 81 1.71 -5.87 -0.67
CA ASP A 81 2.20 -5.03 -1.78
C ASP A 81 2.25 -3.52 -1.45
N ALA A 82 2.48 -3.16 -0.18
CA ALA A 82 2.30 -1.79 0.31
C ALA A 82 3.12 -0.74 -0.47
N LEU A 83 4.36 -1.06 -0.85
CA LEU A 83 5.23 -0.12 -1.58
C LEU A 83 4.67 0.16 -2.97
N ALA A 84 4.28 -0.87 -3.72
CA ALA A 84 3.74 -0.68 -5.07
C ALA A 84 2.38 0.02 -5.05
N ARG A 85 1.53 -0.30 -4.07
CA ARG A 85 0.20 0.31 -3.92
C ARG A 85 0.30 1.80 -3.60
N LEU A 86 1.12 2.18 -2.61
CA LEU A 86 1.37 3.58 -2.29
C LEU A 86 2.07 4.31 -3.44
N TYR A 87 3.07 3.69 -4.07
CA TYR A 87 3.73 4.26 -5.24
C TYR A 87 2.71 4.53 -6.35
N SER A 88 1.88 3.55 -6.70
CA SER A 88 0.90 3.70 -7.78
C SER A 88 -0.11 4.80 -7.45
N ALA A 89 -0.56 4.91 -6.19
CA ALA A 89 -1.43 6.00 -5.75
C ALA A 89 -0.80 7.38 -6.01
N PHE A 90 0.44 7.61 -5.59
CA PHE A 90 1.11 8.91 -5.77
C PHE A 90 1.56 9.24 -7.19
N TYR A 91 1.68 8.23 -8.06
CA TYR A 91 2.11 8.41 -9.44
C TYR A 91 0.97 8.26 -10.45
N SER A 92 -0.25 8.03 -9.99
CA SER A 92 -1.45 7.94 -10.85
C SER A 92 -1.87 9.29 -11.44
N HIS A 93 -1.66 10.40 -10.72
CA HIS A 93 -2.09 11.73 -11.11
C HIS A 93 -1.05 12.79 -10.69
N THR A 94 -1.02 13.91 -11.40
CA THR A 94 -0.22 15.08 -11.00
C THR A 94 -0.89 15.81 -9.83
N GLY A 95 -0.14 16.09 -8.77
CA GLY A 95 -0.64 16.87 -7.64
C GLY A 95 0.09 16.60 -6.34
N ASN A 96 -0.28 17.37 -5.31
CA ASN A 96 0.21 17.18 -3.94
C ASN A 96 -0.87 16.45 -3.14
N PHE A 97 -0.70 15.14 -3.01
CA PHE A 97 -1.64 14.28 -2.31
C PHE A 97 -1.12 13.85 -0.94
N LEU A 98 -2.06 13.56 -0.05
CA LEU A 98 -1.82 12.84 1.18
C LEU A 98 -2.65 11.56 1.11
N VAL A 99 -2.00 10.41 1.31
CA VAL A 99 -2.69 9.12 1.41
C VAL A 99 -2.74 8.77 2.89
N VAL A 100 -3.93 8.50 3.40
CA VAL A 100 -4.16 8.27 4.83
C VAL A 100 -4.93 6.96 4.96
N ASN A 101 -4.38 6.04 5.74
CA ASN A 101 -5.01 4.75 6.04
C ASN A 101 -5.70 4.85 7.41
N ALA A 102 -6.97 4.45 7.48
CA ALA A 102 -7.67 4.28 8.75
C ALA A 102 -7.29 2.93 9.36
N LYS A 103 -7.28 2.85 10.69
CA LYS A 103 -7.13 1.58 11.41
C LYS A 103 -8.35 0.68 11.17
N PRO A 104 -8.19 -0.65 11.35
CA PRO A 104 -9.33 -1.56 11.34
C PRO A 104 -10.39 -1.13 12.36
N GLY A 105 -11.66 -1.13 11.95
CA GLY A 105 -12.79 -0.67 12.77
C GLY A 105 -13.09 0.83 12.68
N TYR A 106 -12.34 1.59 11.86
CA TYR A 106 -12.58 3.02 11.62
C TYR A 106 -12.74 3.30 10.12
N GLU A 107 -13.49 4.36 9.80
CA GLU A 107 -13.71 4.84 8.43
C GLU A 107 -13.55 6.37 8.34
N PHE A 108 -13.20 6.86 7.15
CA PHE A 108 -13.26 8.30 6.85
C PHE A 108 -14.65 8.66 6.35
N ILE A 109 -15.25 9.67 6.97
CA ILE A 109 -16.58 10.18 6.59
C ILE A 109 -16.38 11.52 5.89
N GLY A 110 -17.06 11.72 4.76
CA GLY A 110 -16.98 12.95 3.99
C GLY A 110 -18.31 13.25 3.30
N LYS A 111 -18.43 14.43 2.67
CA LYS A 111 -19.68 14.83 1.99
C LYS A 111 -20.15 13.82 0.93
N GLY A 112 -19.22 13.09 0.31
CA GLY A 112 -19.52 12.04 -0.68
C GLY A 112 -19.44 10.61 -0.14
N SER A 113 -19.20 10.41 1.17
CA SER A 113 -19.10 9.09 1.79
C SER A 113 -20.01 9.05 3.02
N PRO A 114 -21.25 8.52 2.90
CA PRO A 114 -22.15 8.39 4.02
C PRO A 114 -21.56 7.47 5.09
N LYS A 115 -22.08 7.56 6.33
CA LYS A 115 -21.67 6.66 7.41
C LYS A 115 -22.23 5.26 7.15
N HIS A 116 -21.40 4.23 7.30
CA HIS A 116 -21.83 2.84 7.19
C HIS A 116 -22.19 2.28 8.57
N VAL A 117 -23.20 2.86 9.23
CA VAL A 117 -23.63 2.42 10.57
C VAL A 117 -24.15 0.97 10.49
N GLY A 118 -23.46 0.03 11.15
CA GLY A 118 -23.77 -1.39 11.07
C GLY A 118 -23.28 -2.08 9.79
N GLY A 119 -22.60 -1.35 8.90
CA GLY A 119 -21.98 -1.87 7.69
C GLY A 119 -20.45 -1.94 7.81
N ALA A 120 -19.80 -2.15 6.67
CA ALA A 120 -18.35 -2.16 6.54
C ALA A 120 -17.92 -1.21 5.43
N SER A 121 -16.72 -0.64 5.57
CA SER A 121 -16.03 0.11 4.53
C SER A 121 -14.80 -0.69 4.07
N HIS A 122 -14.18 -0.27 2.98
CA HIS A 122 -12.99 -0.91 2.42
C HIS A 122 -12.04 0.15 1.86
N GLY A 123 -10.94 -0.31 1.26
CA GLY A 123 -9.95 0.56 0.60
C GLY A 123 -8.74 0.88 1.46
N SER A 124 -8.61 0.23 2.62
CA SER A 124 -7.40 0.31 3.42
C SER A 124 -6.24 -0.48 2.79
N LEU A 125 -5.03 -0.24 3.30
CA LEU A 125 -3.86 -1.06 2.96
C LEU A 125 -3.92 -2.45 3.60
N HIS A 126 -4.81 -2.68 4.56
CA HIS A 126 -4.83 -3.92 5.33
C HIS A 126 -5.20 -5.12 4.45
N LYS A 127 -4.62 -6.27 4.78
CA LYS A 127 -4.85 -7.54 4.07
C LYS A 127 -6.33 -7.94 3.97
N GLN A 128 -7.16 -7.54 4.93
CA GLN A 128 -8.62 -7.77 4.95
C GLN A 128 -9.32 -7.09 3.77
N ASP A 129 -8.84 -5.93 3.35
CA ASP A 129 -9.37 -5.18 2.21
C ASP A 129 -8.61 -5.46 0.90
N THR A 130 -7.50 -6.20 0.99
CA THR A 130 -6.56 -6.39 -0.13
C THR A 130 -6.67 -7.77 -0.74
N HIS A 131 -6.79 -8.81 0.09
CA HIS A 131 -6.97 -10.17 -0.41
C HIS A 131 -8.43 -10.42 -0.77
N PHE A 132 -8.64 -11.04 -1.92
CA PHE A 132 -9.94 -11.48 -2.39
C PHE A 132 -9.80 -12.89 -3.00
N PRO A 133 -10.84 -13.72 -2.95
CA PRO A 133 -10.79 -15.05 -3.52
C PRO A 133 -10.82 -14.99 -5.05
N MET A 134 -10.12 -15.92 -5.69
CA MET A 134 -10.20 -16.16 -7.13
C MET A 134 -10.40 -17.65 -7.37
N ILE A 135 -11.49 -18.02 -8.07
CA ILE A 135 -11.79 -19.40 -8.43
C ILE A 135 -11.60 -19.52 -9.94
N VAL A 136 -10.77 -20.48 -10.35
CA VAL A 136 -10.41 -20.69 -11.75
C VAL A 136 -10.80 -22.11 -12.14
N THR A 137 -11.49 -22.26 -13.26
CA THR A 137 -11.85 -23.56 -13.85
C THR A 137 -11.48 -23.57 -15.33
N GLY A 138 -11.34 -24.76 -15.93
CA GLY A 138 -11.10 -24.90 -17.37
C GLY A 138 -9.66 -24.66 -17.84
N THR A 139 -8.71 -24.36 -16.95
CA THR A 139 -7.28 -24.23 -17.29
C THR A 139 -6.38 -24.76 -16.18
N LYS A 140 -5.17 -25.19 -16.54
CA LYS A 140 -4.08 -25.51 -15.62
C LYS A 140 -3.00 -24.41 -15.57
N LEU A 141 -3.17 -23.33 -16.35
CA LEU A 141 -2.24 -22.21 -16.31
C LEU A 141 -2.49 -21.37 -15.06
N GLU A 142 -1.42 -20.85 -14.48
CA GLU A 142 -1.47 -19.95 -13.33
C GLU A 142 -0.86 -18.58 -13.68
N PRO A 143 -1.34 -17.49 -13.05
CA PRO A 143 -0.70 -16.19 -13.19
C PRO A 143 0.69 -16.21 -12.53
N LYS A 144 1.58 -15.33 -12.97
CA LYS A 144 2.95 -15.25 -12.43
C LYS A 144 2.96 -14.99 -10.91
N HIS A 145 2.07 -14.12 -10.46
CA HIS A 145 1.79 -13.86 -9.06
C HIS A 145 0.27 -13.71 -8.88
N LEU A 146 -0.22 -13.97 -7.66
CA LEU A 146 -1.63 -13.78 -7.31
C LEU A 146 -1.94 -12.28 -7.07
N ARG A 147 -1.83 -11.46 -8.12
CA ARG A 147 -2.15 -10.03 -8.11
C ARG A 147 -3.04 -9.65 -9.28
N MET A 148 -3.92 -8.69 -9.05
CA MET A 148 -4.79 -8.12 -10.10
C MET A 148 -4.01 -7.64 -11.33
N VAL A 149 -2.84 -7.03 -11.13
CA VAL A 149 -2.02 -6.49 -12.22
C VAL A 149 -1.43 -7.57 -13.12
N ASP A 150 -1.29 -8.80 -12.62
CA ASP A 150 -0.75 -9.93 -13.36
C ASP A 150 -1.84 -10.72 -14.12
N LEU A 151 -3.13 -10.43 -13.87
CA LEU A 151 -4.24 -11.17 -14.49
C LEU A 151 -4.35 -10.91 -15.99
N LYS A 152 -4.10 -9.68 -16.45
CA LYS A 152 -4.17 -9.35 -17.89
C LYS A 152 -3.25 -10.25 -18.71
N ASP A 153 -1.98 -10.31 -18.34
CA ASP A 153 -0.98 -11.08 -19.07
C ASP A 153 -1.27 -12.58 -18.98
N TRP A 154 -1.78 -13.05 -17.84
CA TRP A 154 -2.21 -14.44 -17.67
C TRP A 154 -3.41 -14.80 -18.57
N ILE A 155 -4.42 -13.94 -18.66
CA ILE A 155 -5.60 -14.14 -19.53
C ILE A 155 -5.16 -14.23 -20.99
N LEU A 156 -4.27 -13.33 -21.44
CA LEU A 156 -3.78 -13.35 -22.83
C LEU A 156 -3.07 -14.68 -23.15
N LYS A 157 -2.24 -15.19 -22.23
CA LYS A 157 -1.60 -16.51 -22.39
C LYS A 157 -2.57 -17.68 -22.45
N ILE A 158 -3.77 -17.55 -21.87
CA ILE A 158 -4.82 -18.58 -21.97
C ILE A 158 -5.45 -18.52 -23.36
N LEU A 159 -5.66 -17.32 -23.92
CA LEU A 159 -6.29 -17.13 -25.23
C LEU A 159 -5.37 -17.49 -26.40
N ASP A 160 -4.06 -17.34 -26.25
CA ASP A 160 -3.06 -17.70 -27.26
C ASP A 160 -2.80 -19.23 -27.35
N LYS A 161 -3.66 -20.05 -26.71
CA LYS A 161 -3.61 -21.52 -26.75
C LYS A 161 -4.49 -22.13 -27.83
#